data_AF-A0A1J6J3F5-F1
#
_entry.id   AF-A0A1J6J3F5-F1
#
_cell.length_a   1.000
_cell.length_b   1.000
_cell.length_c   1.000
_cell.angle_alpha   90.00
_cell.angle_beta   90.00
_cell.angle_gamma   90.00
#
_symmetry.space_group_name_H-M   'P 1'
#
loop_
_entity.id
_entity.type
_entity.pdbx_description
1 polymer ?
#
loop_
_entity_poly.entity_id
_entity_poly.type
_entity_poly.pdbx_seq_one_letter_code
_entity_poly.pdbx_strand_id
1 'polypeptide(L)'
;MDRLINSAEDVKLLRLKGIIRNRIGDDSDVASIFNKLGDGVIPPTNFYYKEECKNVVEHCNKRWNRRMANLRHNYFNGPWVGLSTAAAVFLLVLTLMQTVLTFISTLK
;
A
#
# COMPACT_ATOMS: atom_id res chain seq x y z
N MET A 1 -9.76 -18.66 7.74
CA MET A 1 -8.61 -17.79 8.14
C MET A 1 -8.23 -16.82 7.03
N ASP A 2 -9.12 -16.70 6.05
CA ASP A 2 -8.84 -16.19 4.70
C ASP A 2 -8.77 -14.66 4.65
N ARG A 3 -9.01 -14.01 5.80
CA ARG A 3 -8.93 -12.56 5.96
C ARG A 3 -7.51 -12.05 6.18
N LEU A 4 -6.56 -12.93 6.53
CA LEU A 4 -5.17 -12.54 6.82
C LEU A 4 -4.15 -13.28 5.96
N ILE A 5 -4.33 -14.58 5.77
CA ILE A 5 -3.46 -15.41 4.92
C ILE A 5 -4.40 -16.21 4.02
N ASN A 6 -4.27 -16.00 2.72
CA ASN A 6 -5.03 -16.74 1.71
C ASN A 6 -4.11 -17.26 0.59
N SER A 7 -3.05 -16.52 0.25
CA SER A 7 -2.09 -16.90 -0.79
C SER A 7 -0.64 -16.94 -0.29
N ALA A 8 0.25 -17.48 -1.14
CA ALA A 8 1.69 -17.49 -0.88
C ALA A 8 2.26 -16.06 -0.79
N GLU A 9 1.68 -15.09 -1.51
CA GLU A 9 2.07 -13.68 -1.44
C GLU A 9 1.80 -13.08 -0.05
N ASP A 10 0.69 -13.44 0.59
CA ASP A 10 0.38 -13.00 1.96
C ASP A 10 1.43 -13.52 2.93
N VAL A 11 1.76 -14.81 2.84
CA VAL A 11 2.81 -15.44 3.65
C VAL A 11 4.17 -14.78 3.40
N LYS A 12 4.52 -14.57 2.13
CA LYS A 12 5.77 -13.91 1.73
C LYS A 12 5.86 -12.51 2.32
N LEU A 13 4.79 -11.73 2.25
CA LEU A 13 4.72 -10.39 2.82
C LEU A 13 4.93 -10.43 4.34
N LEU A 14 4.18 -11.29 5.05
CA LEU A 14 4.28 -11.43 6.51
C LEU A 14 5.67 -11.92 6.94
N ARG A 15 6.29 -12.81 6.16
CA ARG A 15 7.66 -13.27 6.39
C ARG A 15 8.68 -12.16 6.19
N LEU A 16 8.57 -11.39 5.09
CA LEU A 16 9.44 -10.24 4.83
C LEU A 16 9.32 -9.16 5.92
N LYS A 17 8.15 -9.05 6.54
CA LYS A 17 7.90 -8.18 7.70
C LYS A 17 8.32 -8.79 9.04
N GLY A 18 8.84 -10.02 9.06
CA GLY A 18 9.28 -10.71 10.26
C GLY A 18 8.16 -11.18 11.20
N ILE A 19 6.91 -11.14 10.74
CA ILE A 19 5.72 -11.54 11.50
C ILE A 19 5.63 -13.07 11.57
N ILE A 20 5.92 -13.73 10.44
CA ILE A 20 5.96 -15.20 10.34
C ILE A 20 7.39 -15.64 10.10
N ARG A 21 7.82 -16.67 10.85
CA ARG A 21 9.05 -17.39 10.57
C ARG A 21 8.68 -18.71 9.90
N ASN A 22 8.89 -18.79 8.59
CA ASN A 22 8.68 -20.02 7.85
C ASN A 22 9.84 -20.98 8.12
N ARG A 23 9.52 -22.14 8.71
CA ARG A 23 10.44 -23.29 8.88
C ARG A 23 9.90 -24.56 8.21
N ILE A 24 8.77 -24.45 7.52
CA ILE A 24 7.95 -25.57 7.07
C ILE A 24 8.21 -25.87 5.59
N GLY A 25 8.75 -24.92 4.82
CA GLY A 25 9.05 -25.12 3.41
C GLY A 25 8.75 -23.87 2.60
N ASP A 26 8.01 -24.02 1.51
CA ASP A 26 7.62 -22.90 0.65
C ASP A 26 6.49 -22.07 1.26
N ASP A 27 6.31 -20.83 0.77
CA ASP A 27 5.23 -19.95 1.23
C ASP A 27 3.84 -20.50 0.86
N SER A 28 3.74 -21.26 -0.24
CA SER A 28 2.49 -21.91 -0.64
C SER A 28 2.05 -23.02 0.33
N ASP A 29 2.99 -23.79 0.88
CA ASP A 29 2.70 -24.83 1.87
C ASP A 29 2.13 -24.23 3.16
N VAL A 30 2.75 -23.13 3.62
CA VAL A 30 2.26 -22.40 4.78
C VAL A 30 0.86 -21.86 4.52
N ALA A 31 0.61 -21.22 3.36
CA ALA A 31 -0.73 -20.74 3.02
C ALA A 31 -1.76 -21.88 3.02
N SER A 32 -1.42 -23.05 2.47
CA SER A 32 -2.28 -24.23 2.46
C SER A 32 -2.67 -24.70 3.87
N ILE A 33 -1.70 -24.76 4.80
CA ILE A 33 -1.96 -25.15 6.19
C ILE A 33 -2.94 -24.17 6.86
N PHE A 34 -2.71 -22.87 6.71
CA PHE A 34 -3.57 -21.84 7.30
C PHE A 34 -4.98 -21.86 6.71
N ASN A 35 -5.11 -22.09 5.40
CA ASN A 35 -6.41 -22.23 4.73
C ASN A 35 -7.16 -23.46 5.22
N LYS A 36 -6.49 -24.63 5.29
CA LYS A 36 -7.09 -25.87 5.81
C LYS A 36 -7.49 -25.75 7.29
N LEU A 37 -6.70 -25.04 8.09
CA LEU A 37 -7.04 -24.78 9.49
C LEU A 37 -8.26 -23.84 9.64
N GLY A 38 -8.46 -22.95 8.67
CA GLY A 38 -9.61 -22.08 8.61
C GLY A 38 -10.86 -22.70 8.00
N ASP A 39 -10.73 -23.85 7.34
CA ASP A 39 -11.84 -24.52 6.66
C ASP A 39 -12.90 -24.99 7.66
N GLY A 40 -14.16 -24.73 7.35
CA GLY A 40 -15.29 -24.99 8.25
C GLY A 40 -15.36 -24.10 9.51
N VAL A 41 -14.39 -23.22 9.75
CA VAL A 41 -14.40 -22.29 10.90
C VAL A 41 -15.22 -21.06 10.55
N ILE A 42 -16.40 -20.92 11.15
CA ILE A 42 -17.20 -19.70 11.07
C ILE A 42 -16.69 -18.73 12.13
N PRO A 43 -16.03 -17.61 11.76
CA PRO A 43 -15.55 -16.66 12.75
C PRO A 43 -16.74 -16.02 13.48
N PRO A 44 -16.63 -15.80 14.80
CA PRO A 44 -17.68 -15.12 15.54
C PRO A 44 -17.89 -13.72 14.97
N THR A 45 -19.16 -13.29 14.90
CA THR A 45 -19.55 -11.97 14.39
C THR A 45 -18.97 -10.81 15.19
N ASN A 46 -18.46 -11.08 16.39
CA ASN A 46 -17.79 -10.12 17.28
C ASN A 46 -16.44 -10.66 17.80
N PHE A 47 -15.51 -10.96 16.89
CA PHE A 47 -14.15 -11.32 17.27
C PHE A 47 -13.37 -10.09 17.78
N TYR A 48 -12.37 -10.35 18.63
CA TYR A 48 -11.62 -9.33 19.36
C TYR A 48 -11.08 -8.17 18.50
N TYR A 49 -10.62 -8.46 17.28
CA TYR A 49 -10.04 -7.46 16.36
C TYR A 49 -11.04 -6.85 15.36
N LYS A 50 -12.35 -7.03 15.56
CA LYS A 50 -13.36 -6.58 14.59
C LYS A 50 -13.28 -5.10 14.28
N GLU A 51 -13.20 -4.25 15.31
CA GLU A 51 -13.17 -2.80 15.11
C GLU A 51 -11.86 -2.36 14.47
N GLU A 52 -10.73 -2.98 14.85
CA GLU A 52 -9.44 -2.72 14.22
C GLU A 52 -9.44 -3.10 12.73
N CYS A 53 -9.97 -4.27 12.37
CA CYS A 53 -10.13 -4.66 10.96
C CYS A 53 -11.01 -3.67 10.20
N LYS A 54 -12.11 -3.21 10.81
CA LYS A 54 -13.00 -2.22 10.20
C LYS A 54 -12.30 -0.87 9.99
N ASN A 55 -11.55 -0.39 10.97
CA ASN A 55 -10.78 0.85 10.89
C ASN A 55 -9.73 0.78 9.78
N VAL A 56 -9.03 -0.35 9.67
CA VAL A 56 -8.04 -0.57 8.59
C VAL A 56 -8.72 -0.59 7.22
N VAL A 57 -9.85 -1.30 7.07
CA VAL A 57 -10.60 -1.33 5.82
C VAL A 57 -11.12 0.05 5.44
N GLU A 58 -11.67 0.81 6.38
CA GLU A 58 -12.14 2.18 6.15
C GLU A 58 -10.98 3.09 5.73
N HIS A 59 -9.85 3.00 6.42
CA HIS A 59 -8.64 3.74 6.05
C HIS A 59 -8.18 3.41 4.62
N CYS A 60 -8.10 2.13 4.25
CA CYS A 60 -7.71 1.71 2.91
C CYS A 60 -8.72 2.15 1.83
N ASN A 61 -10.01 2.21 2.17
CA ASN A 61 -11.08 2.61 1.25
C ASN A 61 -11.18 4.13 1.04
N LYS A 62 -10.58 4.95 1.91
CA LYS A 62 -10.54 6.41 1.70
C LYS A 62 -9.82 6.71 0.38
N ARG A 63 -10.50 7.45 -0.50
CA ARG A 63 -10.01 7.78 -1.85
C ARG A 63 -8.63 8.45 -1.83
N TRP A 64 -8.39 9.31 -0.83
CA TRP A 64 -7.09 9.94 -0.62
C TRP A 64 -5.98 8.93 -0.32
N ASN A 65 -6.21 7.98 0.59
CA ASN A 65 -5.23 6.97 0.97
C ASN A 65 -4.91 6.03 -0.20
N ARG A 66 -5.92 5.63 -0.97
CA ARG A 66 -5.70 4.84 -2.19
C ARG A 66 -4.88 5.59 -3.24
N ARG A 67 -5.16 6.88 -3.44
CA ARG A 67 -4.37 7.74 -4.35
C ARG A 67 -2.93 7.88 -3.87
N MET A 68 -2.73 8.13 -2.58
CA MET A 68 -1.39 8.25 -1.98
C MET A 68 -0.61 6.94 -2.07
N ALA A 69 -1.24 5.79 -1.83
CA ALA A 69 -0.62 4.49 -1.97
C ALA A 69 -0.17 4.23 -3.42
N ASN A 70 -1.01 4.54 -4.40
CA ASN A 70 -0.66 4.42 -5.82
C ASN A 70 0.47 5.37 -6.21
N LEU A 71 0.47 6.61 -5.70
CA LEU A 71 1.56 7.55 -5.93
C LEU A 71 2.87 7.02 -5.36
N ARG A 72 2.86 6.54 -4.11
CA ARG A 72 4.03 5.95 -3.46
C ARG A 72 4.56 4.75 -4.24
N HIS A 73 3.67 3.85 -4.64
CA HIS A 73 4.05 2.67 -5.41
C HIS A 73 4.63 3.07 -6.77
N ASN A 74 3.96 3.91 -7.54
CA ASN A 74 4.42 4.18 -8.90
C ASN A 74 5.64 5.10 -8.97
N TYR A 75 5.74 6.08 -8.06
CA TYR A 75 6.77 7.12 -8.13
C TYR A 75 7.92 6.95 -7.13
N PHE A 76 7.73 6.21 -6.04
CA PHE A 76 8.75 6.03 -4.98
C PHE A 76 9.22 4.58 -4.81
N ASN A 77 8.86 3.66 -5.71
CA ASN A 77 9.37 2.28 -5.66
C ASN A 77 10.85 2.17 -6.02
N GLY A 78 11.43 3.17 -6.71
CA GLY A 78 12.84 3.20 -7.07
C GLY A 78 13.48 4.56 -6.83
N PRO A 79 14.73 4.63 -6.37
CA PRO A 79 15.40 5.90 -6.06
C PRO A 79 15.46 6.83 -7.27
N TRP A 80 15.66 6.27 -8.47
CA TRP A 80 15.71 7.02 -9.73
C TRP A 80 14.36 7.60 -10.17
N VAL A 81 13.28 6.82 -10.02
CA VAL A 81 11.93 7.28 -10.36
C VAL A 81 11.51 8.40 -9.42
N GLY A 82 11.82 8.27 -8.11
CA GLY A 82 11.55 9.30 -7.13
C GLY A 82 12.28 10.60 -7.45
N LEU A 83 13.57 10.52 -7.79
CA LEU A 83 14.37 11.68 -8.13
C LEU A 83 13.88 12.38 -9.41
N SER A 84 13.56 11.63 -10.46
CA SER A 84 13.01 12.18 -11.70
C SER A 84 11.66 12.87 -11.48
N THR A 85 10.82 12.29 -10.62
CA THR A 85 9.51 12.87 -10.27
C THR A 85 9.69 14.19 -9.53
N ALA A 86 10.62 14.25 -8.57
CA ALA A 86 10.92 15.47 -7.83
C ALA A 86 11.46 16.58 -8.74
N ALA A 87 12.36 16.24 -9.68
CA ALA A 87 12.88 17.18 -10.66
C ALA A 87 11.76 17.74 -11.57
N ALA A 88 10.86 16.90 -12.06
CA ALA A 88 9.72 17.33 -12.88
C ALA A 88 8.78 18.28 -12.12
N VAL A 89 8.49 17.99 -10.84
CA VAL A 89 7.68 18.87 -9.99
C VAL A 89 8.38 20.21 -9.75
N PHE A 90 9.69 20.19 -9.47
CA PHE A 90 10.47 21.42 -9.29
C PHE A 90 10.46 22.30 -10.55
N LEU A 91 10.68 21.71 -11.73
CA LEU A 91 10.61 22.42 -13.00
C LEU A 91 9.21 23.00 -13.25
N LEU A 92 8.14 22.24 -13.00
CA LEU A 92 6.77 22.74 -13.14
C LEU A 92 6.50 23.96 -12.25
N VAL A 93 6.98 23.95 -11.00
CA VAL A 93 6.83 25.10 -10.09
C VAL A 93 7.58 26.33 -10.62
N LEU A 94 8.81 26.15 -11.10
CA LEU A 94 9.58 27.24 -11.71
C LEU A 94 8.87 27.81 -12.95
N THR A 95 8.36 26.95 -13.83
CA THR A 95 7.63 27.38 -15.04
C THR A 95 6.36 28.14 -14.68
N LEU A 96 5.62 27.71 -13.64
CA LEU A 96 4.44 28.43 -13.16
C LEU A 96 4.80 29.82 -12.63
N MET A 97 5.87 29.92 -11.82
CA MET A 97 6.36 31.21 -11.32
C MET A 97 6.77 32.13 -12.47
N GLN A 98 7.55 31.63 -13.43
CA GLN A 98 7.93 32.38 -14.62
C GLN A 98 6.70 32.87 -15.37
N THR A 99 5.75 31.98 -15.66
CA THR A 99 4.53 32.31 -16.41
C THR A 99 3.72 33.41 -15.72
N VAL A 100 3.56 33.34 -14.39
CA VAL A 100 2.85 34.37 -13.60
C VAL A 100 3.59 35.71 -13.65
N LEU A 101 4.91 35.71 -13.48
CA LEU A 101 5.72 36.93 -13.55
C LEU A 101 5.66 37.56 -14.95
N THR A 102 5.78 36.74 -16.01
CA THR A 102 5.69 37.23 -17.39
C THR A 102 4.31 37.81 -17.67
N PHE A 103 3.24 37.12 -17.26
CA PHE A 103 1.87 37.60 -17.45
C PHE A 103 1.60 38.93 -16.72
N ILE A 104 2.06 39.07 -15.47
CA ILE A 104 1.98 40.34 -14.73
C ILE A 104 2.78 41.44 -15.43
N SER A 105 3.97 41.12 -15.94
CA SER A 105 4.80 42.09 -16.65
C SER A 105 4.21 42.55 -17.97
N THR A 106 3.44 41.72 -18.66
CA THR A 106 2.77 42.05 -19.92
C THR A 106 1.46 42.82 -19.75
N LEU A 107 0.84 42.75 -18.56
CA LEU A 107 -0.39 43.50 -18.25
C LEU A 107 -0.12 44.93 -17.74
N LYS A 108 1.13 45.23 -17.40
CA LYS A 108 1.57 46.55 -16.96
C LYS A 108 2.12 47.35 -18.14
#